data_AF-A0A382KAA9-F1
#
_entry.id   AF-A0A382KAA9-F1
#
_cell.length_a   1.000
_cell.length_b   1.000
_cell.length_c   1.000
_cell.angle_alpha   90.00
_cell.angle_beta   90.00
_cell.angle_gamma   90.00
#
_symmetry.space_group_name_H-M   'P 1'
#
loop_
_entity.id
_entity.type
_entity.pdbx_description
1 polymer ?
#
loop_
_entity_poly.entity_id
_entity_poly.type
_entity_poly.pdbx_seq_one_letter_code
_entity_poly.pdbx_strand_id
1 'polypeptide(L)' 'VQLACDSKIFSSASTTYGKEQNTQASLIDLGYPGVLPVLNQEVVMMAIKFGLAVDAEIADL' A
#
# COMPACT_ATOMS: atom_id res chain seq x y z
N VAL A 1 -10.52 -6.54 0.59
CA VAL A 1 -9.86 -6.61 1.92
C VAL A 1 -8.90 -5.43 2.02
N GLN A 2 -8.86 -4.70 3.14
CA GLN A 2 -7.83 -3.68 3.38
C GLN A 2 -6.67 -4.34 4.13
N LEU A 3 -5.46 -4.25 3.57
CA LEU A 3 -4.26 -4.77 4.22
C LEU A 3 -3.87 -3.86 5.38
N ALA A 4 -3.59 -4.46 6.54
CA ALA A 4 -3.22 -3.75 7.75
C ALA A 4 -1.73 -3.39 7.74
N CYS A 5 -1.31 -2.54 6.80
CA CYS A 5 0.06 -2.03 6.68
C CYS A 5 0.18 -0.64 7.30
N ASP A 6 1.33 -0.27 7.84
CA ASP A 6 1.52 1.04 8.49
C ASP A 6 1.47 2.21 7.51
N SER A 7 1.87 1.99 6.26
CA SER A 7 1.89 2.98 5.18
C SER A 7 1.12 2.51 3.94
N LYS A 8 0.73 3.47 3.09
CA LYS A 8 0.02 3.19 1.83
C LYS A 8 0.88 2.40 0.85
N ILE A 9 0.24 1.87 -0.20
CA ILE A 9 0.87 1.00 -1.20
C ILE A 9 1.98 1.69 -2.01
N PHE A 10 1.87 3.00 -2.26
CA PHE A 10 2.82 3.73 -3.10
C PHE A 10 3.47 4.95 -2.44
N SER A 11 3.10 5.25 -1.19
CA SER A 11 3.56 6.42 -0.46
C SER A 11 3.77 6.09 1.02
N SER A 12 4.58 6.91 1.69
CA SER A 12 4.87 6.76 3.12
C SER A 12 3.76 7.29 4.04
N ALA A 13 2.63 7.74 3.49
CA ALA A 13 1.51 8.21 4.30
C ALA A 13 0.82 7.05 5.04
N SER A 14 0.35 7.34 6.25
CA SER A 14 -0.27 6.35 7.14
C SER A 14 -1.64 5.86 6.65
N THR A 15 -2.00 4.62 6.98
CA THR A 15 -3.32 4.02 6.73
C THR A 15 -4.26 4.08 7.96
N THR A 16 -3.79 4.64 9.09
CA THR A 16 -4.54 4.64 10.35
C THR A 16 -5.85 5.40 10.20
N TYR A 17 -6.96 4.74 10.54
CA TYR A 17 -8.30 5.32 10.45
C TYR A 17 -8.50 6.52 11.41
N GLY A 18 -9.43 7.41 11.05
CA GLY A 18 -9.96 8.44 11.95
C GLY A 18 -9.10 9.70 12.10
N LYS A 19 -8.19 9.98 11.17
CA LYS A 19 -7.46 11.25 11.14
C LYS A 19 -8.26 12.36 10.48
N GLU A 20 -7.88 13.60 10.76
CA GLU A 20 -8.44 14.79 10.14
C GLU A 20 -8.25 14.77 8.61
N GLN A 21 -9.18 15.40 7.90
CA GLN A 21 -9.18 15.44 6.44
C GLN A 21 -7.83 15.91 5.89
N ASN A 22 -7.32 15.20 4.88
CA ASN A 22 -6.08 15.51 4.15
C ASN A 22 -4.79 15.53 4.99
N THR A 23 -4.81 15.15 6.28
CA THR A 23 -3.59 15.11 7.12
C THR A 23 -2.71 13.88 6.87
N GLN A 24 -3.29 12.81 6.33
CA GLN A 24 -2.58 11.61 5.89
C GLN A 24 -2.48 11.55 4.35
N ALA A 25 -2.20 12.68 3.69
CA ALA A 25 -2.00 12.74 2.25
C ALA A 25 -0.61 13.32 1.93
N SER A 26 0.23 12.53 1.28
CA SER A 26 1.53 12.96 0.75
C SER A 26 1.39 13.55 -0.67
N LEU A 27 2.45 14.15 -1.20
CA LEU A 27 2.47 14.64 -2.59
C LEU A 27 2.21 13.53 -3.62
N ILE A 28 2.60 12.28 -3.31
CA ILE A 28 2.31 11.11 -4.12
C ILE A 28 0.79 10.84 -4.12
N ASP A 29 0.16 10.88 -2.95
CA ASP A 29 -1.30 10.66 -2.83
C ASP A 29 -2.11 11.76 -3.51
N LEU A 30 -1.55 12.97 -3.54
CA LEU A 30 -2.14 14.15 -4.20
C LEU A 30 -1.84 14.20 -5.71
N GLY A 31 -1.04 13.28 -6.24
CA GLY A 31 -0.71 13.22 -7.66
C GLY A 31 0.05 14.46 -8.17
N TYR A 32 0.93 15.04 -7.34
CA TYR A 32 1.68 16.23 -7.73
C TYR A 32 2.58 15.96 -8.96
N PRO A 33 2.75 16.94 -9.86
CA PRO A 33 3.64 16.77 -11.01
C PRO A 33 5.07 16.42 -10.58
N GLY A 34 5.62 15.37 -11.17
CA GLY A 34 7.01 14.94 -10.94
C GLY A 34 7.22 13.95 -9.78
N VAL A 35 6.17 13.55 -9.06
CA VAL A 35 6.27 12.49 -8.05
C VAL A 35 6.30 11.10 -8.72
N LEU A 36 6.96 10.14 -8.08
CA LEU A 36 7.02 8.75 -8.53
C LEU A 36 6.54 7.82 -7.40
N PRO A 37 5.73 6.78 -7.73
CA PRO A 37 5.28 5.81 -6.74
C PRO A 37 6.41 4.85 -6.35
N VAL A 38 6.45 4.42 -5.08
CA VAL A 38 7.35 3.38 -4.60
C VAL A 38 6.53 2.29 -3.92
N LEU A 39 6.59 1.06 -4.44
CA LEU A 39 5.78 -0.06 -3.96
C LEU A 39 6.16 -0.45 -2.52
N ASN A 40 5.14 -0.59 -1.66
CA ASN A 40 5.29 -1.03 -0.29
C ASN A 40 5.57 -2.55 -0.22
N GLN A 41 6.71 -2.92 0.36
CA GLN A 41 7.13 -4.31 0.52
C GLN A 41 6.15 -5.15 1.36
N GLU A 42 5.58 -4.58 2.43
CA GLU A 42 4.65 -5.30 3.32
C GLU A 42 3.36 -5.69 2.59
N VAL A 43 2.86 -4.80 1.73
CA VAL A 43 1.68 -5.06 0.87
C VAL A 43 1.93 -6.28 -0.02
N VAL A 44 3.09 -6.36 -0.66
CA VAL A 44 3.47 -7.50 -1.52
C VAL A 44 3.56 -8.78 -0.68
N MET A 45 4.21 -8.72 0.48
CA MET A 45 4.33 -9.88 1.37
C MET A 45 2.96 -10.39 1.84
N MET A 46 2.02 -9.50 2.18
CA MET A 46 0.67 -9.90 2.57
C MET A 46 -0.14 -10.47 1.39
N ALA A 47 0.02 -9.91 0.19
CA ALA A 47 -0.62 -10.43 -1.01
C ALA A 47 -0.13 -11.85 -1.36
N ILE A 48 1.18 -12.09 -1.30
CA ILE A 48 1.76 -13.43 -1.51
C ILE A 48 1.28 -14.41 -0.43
N LYS A 49 1.30 -14.00 0.85
CA LYS A 49 0.78 -14.82 1.96
C LYS A 49 -0.68 -15.22 1.74
N PHE A 50 -1.52 -14.27 1.29
CA PHE A 50 -2.90 -14.56 0.98
C PHE A 50 -3.04 -15.54 -0.20
N GLY A 51 -2.30 -15.33 -1.30
CA GLY A 51 -2.31 -16.23 -2.45
C GLY A 51 -1.95 -17.67 -2.08
N LEU A 52 -0.88 -17.84 -1.30
CA LEU A 52 -0.49 -19.16 -0.79
C LEU A 52 -1.55 -19.79 0.13
N ALA A 53 -2.24 -18.98 0.94
CA ALA A 53 -3.27 -19.48 1.85
C ALA A 53 -4.56 -19.96 1.15
N VAL A 54 -4.75 -19.59 -0.11
CA VAL A 54 -5.91 -20.00 -0.93
C VAL A 54 -5.52 -20.92 -2.09
N ASP A 55 -4.33 -21.54 -2.00
CA ASP A 55 -3.78 -22.44 -3.02
C ASP A 55 -3.72 -21.82 -4.43
N ALA A 56 -3.49 -20.50 -4.52
CA ALA A 56 -3.33 -19.81 -5.79
C ALA A 56 -1.92 -19.96 -6.35
N GLU A 57 -1.80 -19.95 -7.68
CA GLU A 57 -0.53 -19.82 -8.38
C GLU A 57 -0.03 -18.38 -8.27
N ILE A 58 1.19 -18.21 -7.75
CA ILE A 58 1.84 -16.91 -7.65
C ILE A 58 2.59 -16.65 -8.95
N ALA A 59 2.38 -15.48 -9.56
CA ALA A 59 3.07 -15.09 -10.78
C ALA A 59 4.60 -14.99 -10.55
N ASP A 60 5.37 -15.43 -11.54
CA ASP A 60 6.82 -15.31 -11.54
C ASP A 60 7.28 -13.84 -11.72
N LEU A 61 8.55 -13.61 -11.36
CA LEU A 61 9.24 -12.31 -11.46
C LEU A 61 9.68 -11.97 -12.90
#